data_AF-A0AA47MWF2-F1
#
_entry.id   AF-A0AA47MWF2-F1
#
_cell.length_a   1.000
_cell.length_b   1.000
_cell.length_c   1.000
_cell.angle_alpha   90.00
_cell.angle_beta   90.00
_cell.angle_gamma   90.00
#
_symmetry.space_group_name_H-M   'P 1'
#
loop_
_entity.id
_entity.type
_entity.pdbx_description
1 polymer ?
#
loop_
_entity_poly.entity_id
_entity_poly.type
_entity_poly.pdbx_seq_one_letter_code
_entity_poly.pdbx_strand_id
1 'polypeptide(L)'
;MIQTGGFKGMKERVRIMILRNLDVEDGLVNGTFGTIANIVTGQQDGKTTVTTIGLQLDNPTAGQRFRKKIQGQSDNLVYIERTEENMTKKGAVRRQFPMKLSFACTAACTVQGMTMESAVVSLKRVFEPGMSYVALSRTTSLRGLNITDFEEKKIYADPEITAAMENMNQASFECARPLLQHVKLAEGTAQNL
;
A
#
# COMPACT_ATOMS: atom_id res chain seq x y z
N MET A 1 33.69 13.64 10.80
CA MET A 1 33.30 12.75 11.91
C MET A 1 31.79 12.58 11.83
N ILE A 2 31.32 11.44 11.30
CA ILE A 2 29.88 11.19 11.15
C ILE A 2 29.37 10.86 12.55
N GLN A 3 28.67 11.80 13.20
CA GLN A 3 27.97 11.51 14.44
C GLN A 3 26.81 10.57 14.10
N THR A 4 27.03 9.27 14.27
CA THR A 4 25.96 8.29 14.49
C THR A 4 25.31 8.61 15.82
N GLY A 5 24.43 9.61 15.81
CA GLY A 5 23.51 9.88 16.91
C GLY A 5 22.58 8.68 17.04
N GLY A 6 23.02 7.66 17.78
CA GLY A 6 22.19 6.54 18.15
C GLY A 6 21.01 7.07 18.96
N PHE A 7 19.85 7.19 18.33
CA PHE A 7 18.56 7.37 19.00
C PHE A 7 18.23 6.09 19.79
N LYS A 8 19.01 5.82 20.83
CA LYS A 8 18.85 4.73 21.78
C LYS A 8 17.79 5.18 22.81
N GLY A 9 16.53 5.28 22.38
CA GLY A 9 15.49 5.82 23.26
C GLY A 9 14.04 5.59 22.84
N MET A 10 13.72 5.49 21.54
CA MET A 10 12.34 5.14 21.15
C MET A 10 12.21 3.61 21.06
N LYS A 11 11.63 3.01 22.10
CA LYS A 11 10.97 1.69 22.02
C LYS A 11 9.74 1.71 21.09
N GLU A 12 9.43 2.84 20.48
CA GLU A 12 8.35 3.02 19.52
C GLU A 12 8.89 2.81 18.10
N ARG A 13 8.81 1.56 17.66
CA ARG A 13 8.98 1.14 16.27
C ARG A 13 7.92 1.85 15.41
N VAL A 14 8.31 2.95 14.76
CA VAL A 14 7.41 3.74 13.91
C VAL A 14 7.09 3.00 12.62
N ARG A 15 5.81 2.71 12.39
CA ARG A 15 5.35 2.06 11.16
C ARG A 15 5.24 3.07 10.03
N ILE A 16 5.80 2.71 8.88
CA ILE A 16 5.77 3.50 7.65
C ILE A 16 5.31 2.65 6.47
N MET A 17 4.86 3.34 5.42
CA MET A 17 4.54 2.79 4.12
C MET A 17 5.36 3.53 3.07
N ILE A 18 5.96 2.79 2.15
CA ILE A 18 6.62 3.34 0.97
C ILE A 18 5.55 3.82 -0.02
N LEU A 19 5.71 5.04 -0.53
CA LEU A 19 4.74 5.68 -1.42
C LEU A 19 5.08 5.54 -2.91
N ARG A 20 6.27 5.04 -3.24
CA ARG A 20 6.78 4.99 -4.62
C ARG A 20 7.53 3.70 -4.90
N ASN A 21 7.55 3.34 -6.17
CA ASN A 21 8.39 2.25 -6.65
C ASN A 21 9.83 2.75 -6.69
N LEU A 22 10.67 2.24 -5.79
CA LEU A 22 12.10 2.51 -5.79
C LEU A 22 12.84 1.45 -6.61
N ASP A 23 12.50 0.18 -6.38
CA ASP A 23 13.05 -0.96 -7.11
C ASP A 23 12.01 -2.08 -7.14
N VAL A 24 11.40 -2.28 -8.31
CA VAL A 24 10.36 -3.29 -8.50
C VAL A 24 10.94 -4.70 -8.44
N GLU A 25 12.18 -4.90 -8.90
CA GLU A 25 12.84 -6.20 -8.88
C GLU A 25 13.23 -6.61 -7.47
N ASP A 26 13.60 -5.63 -6.63
CA ASP A 26 13.95 -5.83 -5.23
C ASP A 26 12.72 -5.74 -4.31
N GLY A 27 11.50 -5.68 -4.86
CA GLY A 27 10.25 -5.67 -4.08
C GLY A 27 9.98 -4.37 -3.30
N LEU A 28 10.71 -3.28 -3.58
CA LEU A 28 10.49 -1.95 -3.02
C LEU A 28 9.46 -1.20 -3.87
N VAL A 29 8.21 -1.63 -3.74
CA VAL A 29 7.06 -1.06 -4.47
C VAL A 29 6.21 -0.17 -3.56
N ASN A 30 5.38 0.67 -4.18
CA ASN A 30 4.36 1.44 -3.48
C ASN A 30 3.44 0.50 -2.68
N GLY A 31 3.19 0.84 -1.42
CA GLY A 31 2.43 0.02 -0.49
C GLY A 31 3.28 -0.94 0.36
N THR A 32 4.60 -1.00 0.15
CA THR A 32 5.47 -1.81 1.01
C THR A 32 5.51 -1.21 2.42
N PHE A 33 5.18 -2.04 3.42
CA PHE A 33 5.24 -1.65 4.82
C PHE A 33 6.62 -1.92 5.42
N GLY A 34 7.01 -1.06 6.35
CA GLY A 34 8.20 -1.26 7.15
C GLY A 34 8.14 -0.49 8.45
N THR A 35 9.18 -0.70 9.25
CA THR A 35 9.38 -0.08 10.55
C THR A 35 10.70 0.68 10.53
N ILE A 36 10.70 1.91 11.03
CA ILE A 36 11.95 2.66 11.19
C ILE A 36 12.79 2.01 12.29
N ALA A 37 14.02 1.62 11.95
CA ALA A 37 14.96 1.02 12.90
C ALA A 37 16.16 1.94 13.18
N ASN A 38 16.61 2.70 12.19
CA ASN A 38 17.76 3.59 12.34
C ASN A 38 17.54 4.89 11.57
N ILE A 39 18.05 6.00 12.09
CA ILE A 39 18.01 7.31 11.45
C ILE A 39 19.43 7.85 11.44
N VAL A 40 20.02 7.98 10.26
CA VAL A 40 21.36 8.51 10.07
C VAL A 40 21.26 10.02 9.84
N THR A 41 21.80 10.78 10.78
CA THR A 41 21.89 12.24 10.70
C THR A 41 23.28 12.68 10.29
N GLY A 42 23.37 13.54 9.28
CA GLY A 42 24.58 14.27 8.92
C GLY A 42 24.55 15.70 9.46
N GLN A 43 25.71 16.30 9.64
CA GLN A 43 25.83 17.75 9.78
C GLN A 43 26.13 18.35 8.42
N GLN A 44 25.22 19.17 7.90
CA GLN A 44 25.48 20.07 6.78
C GLN A 44 25.21 21.50 7.25
N ASP A 45 26.15 22.41 7.01
CA ASP A 45 25.99 23.84 7.32
C ASP A 45 25.64 24.14 8.79
N GLY A 46 26.24 23.39 9.73
CA GLY A 46 25.96 23.55 11.16
C GLY A 46 24.56 23.12 11.61
N LYS A 47 23.73 22.60 10.69
CA LYS A 47 22.40 22.04 10.98
C LYS A 47 22.45 20.52 10.87
N THR A 48 21.89 19.85 11.86
CA THR A 48 21.71 18.39 11.86
C THR A 48 20.58 18.03 10.89
N THR A 49 20.90 17.43 9.75
CA THR A 49 19.93 17.00 8.75
C THR A 49 19.92 15.48 8.65
N VAL A 50 18.73 14.87 8.61
CA VAL A 50 18.61 13.42 8.39
C VAL A 50 19.01 13.11 6.95
N THR A 51 20.10 12.38 6.75
CA THR A 51 20.60 12.00 5.43
C THR A 51 19.87 10.75 4.94
N THR A 52 19.79 9.73 5.79
CA THR A 52 19.32 8.40 5.39
C THR A 52 18.52 7.76 6.52
N ILE A 53 17.47 7.02 6.19
CA ILE A 53 16.64 6.29 7.15
C ILE A 53 16.78 4.79 6.87
N GLY A 54 17.18 4.03 7.89
CA GLY A 54 17.22 2.57 7.88
C GLY A 54 15.87 1.98 8.28
N LEU A 55 15.26 1.24 7.35
CA LEU A 55 13.96 0.61 7.51
C LEU A 55 14.10 -0.91 7.62
N GLN A 56 13.40 -1.49 8.58
CA GLN A 56 13.15 -2.92 8.63
C GLN A 56 11.82 -3.20 7.92
N LEU A 57 11.87 -3.85 6.76
CA LEU A 57 10.67 -4.16 5.99
C LEU A 57 9.95 -5.39 6.53
N ASP A 58 8.62 -5.40 6.41
CA ASP A 58 7.80 -6.55 6.82
C ASP A 58 8.05 -7.75 5.90
N ASN A 59 8.39 -7.49 4.63
CA ASN A 59 8.85 -8.53 3.70
C ASN A 59 10.38 -8.75 3.82
N PRO A 60 10.84 -9.93 4.26
CA PRO A 60 12.26 -10.22 4.41
C PRO A 60 13.01 -10.28 3.07
N THR A 61 12.32 -10.54 1.95
CA THR A 61 12.94 -10.58 0.62
C THR A 61 13.04 -9.21 -0.05
N ALA A 62 12.31 -8.20 0.44
CA ALA A 62 12.34 -6.87 -0.14
C ALA A 62 13.61 -6.10 0.27
N GLY A 63 14.23 -5.39 -0.67
CA GLY A 63 15.39 -4.53 -0.42
C GLY A 63 16.72 -5.28 -0.27
N GLN A 64 16.83 -6.53 -0.74
CA GLN A 64 18.07 -7.33 -0.63
C GLN A 64 19.24 -6.72 -1.39
N ARG A 65 19.00 -6.09 -2.55
CA ARG A 65 20.06 -5.41 -3.31
C ARG A 65 20.51 -4.13 -2.61
N PHE A 66 19.57 -3.40 -2.01
CA PHE A 66 19.89 -2.24 -1.16
C PHE A 66 20.66 -2.63 0.11
N ARG A 67 20.34 -3.77 0.74
CA ARG A 67 21.08 -4.32 1.89
C ARG A 67 22.54 -4.65 1.52
N LYS A 68 22.78 -5.25 0.36
CA LYS A 68 24.11 -5.68 -0.08
C LYS A 68 25.07 -4.53 -0.37
N LYS A 69 24.58 -3.32 -0.69
CA LYS A 69 25.41 -2.15 -1.00
C LYS A 69 26.09 -1.53 0.21
N ILE A 70 25.61 -1.80 1.43
CA ILE A 70 26.17 -1.26 2.68
C ILE A 70 26.64 -2.45 3.54
N GLN A 71 27.76 -3.06 3.15
CA GLN A 71 28.39 -4.13 3.92
C GLN A 71 29.11 -3.55 5.15
N GLY A 72 28.64 -3.90 6.35
CA GLY A 72 29.36 -3.61 7.59
C GLY A 72 28.70 -4.10 8.87
N GLN A 73 27.37 -4.21 8.92
CA GLN A 73 26.66 -4.75 10.08
C GLN A 73 25.49 -5.63 9.63
N SER A 74 25.29 -6.74 10.34
CA SER A 74 24.30 -7.80 10.12
C SER A 74 22.87 -7.34 10.35
N ASP A 75 22.48 -6.23 9.74
CA ASP A 75 21.20 -5.61 9.95
C ASP A 75 20.43 -5.69 8.64
N ASN A 76 19.30 -6.43 8.66
CA ASN A 76 18.35 -6.57 7.55
C ASN A 76 17.62 -5.23 7.27
N LEU A 77 18.37 -4.13 7.18
CA LEU A 77 17.88 -2.77 7.07
C LEU A 77 18.07 -2.26 5.65
N VAL A 78 17.01 -1.64 5.13
CA VAL A 78 16.97 -0.98 3.84
C VAL A 78 17.12 0.51 4.07
N TYR A 79 18.19 1.08 3.54
CA TYR A 79 18.48 2.50 3.69
C TYR A 79 17.81 3.28 2.56
N ILE A 80 16.94 4.23 2.93
CA ILE A 80 16.23 5.12 2.00
C ILE A 80 16.73 6.54 2.17
N GLU A 81 17.02 7.18 1.04
CA GLU A 81 17.45 8.56 0.95
C GLU A 81 16.29 9.50 0.59
N ARG A 82 16.54 10.81 0.72
CA ARG A 82 15.59 11.83 0.27
C ARG A 82 15.55 11.83 -1.25
N THR A 83 14.35 11.91 -1.79
CA THR A 83 14.15 12.04 -3.23
C THR A 83 13.59 13.43 -3.53
N GLU A 84 13.99 13.99 -4.66
CA GLU A 84 13.50 15.27 -5.14
C GLU A 84 12.33 15.06 -6.10
N GLU A 85 11.23 15.77 -5.90
CA GLU A 85 10.05 15.74 -6.77
C GLU A 85 9.76 17.14 -7.30
N ASN A 86 9.62 17.25 -8.62
CA ASN A 86 9.15 18.49 -9.25
C ASN A 86 7.65 18.61 -9.06
N MET A 87 7.19 19.73 -8.47
CA MET A 87 5.78 20.02 -8.31
C MET A 87 5.17 20.51 -9.63
N THR A 88 3.91 20.14 -9.88
CA THR A 88 3.14 20.54 -11.07
C THR A 88 2.92 22.06 -11.17
N LYS A 89 3.03 22.80 -10.05
CA LYS A 89 2.99 24.27 -10.03
C LYS A 89 4.41 24.84 -10.16
N LYS A 90 4.64 25.57 -11.25
CA LYS A 90 5.84 26.34 -11.65
C LYS A 90 7.01 26.34 -10.64
N GLY A 91 8.02 25.52 -10.90
CA GLY A 91 9.38 25.70 -10.38
C GLY A 91 9.64 25.30 -8.92
N ALA A 92 8.64 24.76 -8.20
CA ALA A 92 8.86 24.27 -6.84
C ALA A 92 9.35 22.82 -6.84
N VAL A 93 10.47 22.55 -6.16
CA VAL A 93 10.98 21.19 -5.92
C VAL A 93 10.71 20.81 -4.48
N ARG A 94 10.05 19.67 -4.27
CA ARG A 94 9.81 19.09 -2.96
C ARG A 94 10.85 18.01 -2.70
N ARG A 95 11.68 18.20 -1.67
CA ARG A 95 12.64 17.19 -1.20
C ARG A 95 12.05 16.47 0.00
N GLN A 96 11.66 15.21 -0.17
CA GLN A 96 11.08 14.41 0.90
C GLN A 96 11.49 12.94 0.80
N PHE A 97 11.42 12.22 1.91
CA PHE A 97 11.52 10.78 1.88
C PHE A 97 10.23 10.20 1.24
N PRO A 98 10.34 9.20 0.35
CA PRO A 98 9.20 8.58 -0.34
C PRO A 98 8.40 7.63 0.58
N MET A 99 8.12 8.07 1.80
CA MET A 99 7.45 7.26 2.83
C MET A 99 6.46 8.10 3.64
N LYS A 100 5.44 7.44 4.19
CA LYS A 100 4.44 8.04 5.08
C LYS A 100 4.26 7.19 6.33
N LEU A 101 3.93 7.82 7.46
CA LEU A 101 3.51 7.11 8.66
C LEU A 101 2.25 6.28 8.37
N SER A 102 2.25 5.02 8.81
CA SER A 102 1.23 4.03 8.46
C SER A 102 0.50 3.41 9.65
N PHE A 103 0.48 4.09 10.80
CA PHE A 103 -0.33 3.67 11.96
C PHE A 103 -1.83 3.82 11.72
N ALA A 104 -2.22 4.89 11.03
CA ALA A 104 -3.60 5.16 10.64
C ALA A 104 -3.59 5.71 9.21
N CYS A 105 -4.13 4.92 8.28
CA CYS A 105 -4.24 5.29 6.87
C CYS A 105 -5.70 5.57 6.54
N THR A 106 -5.98 6.64 5.80
CA THR A 106 -7.32 6.88 5.27
C THR A 106 -7.60 5.84 4.19
N ALA A 107 -8.62 5.01 4.40
CA ALA A 107 -9.00 3.92 3.49
C ALA A 107 -9.14 4.35 2.01
N ALA A 108 -9.54 5.61 1.79
CA ALA A 108 -9.85 6.23 0.49
C ALA A 108 -8.66 6.33 -0.48
N CYS A 109 -7.54 6.85 0.03
CA CYS A 109 -6.48 7.40 -0.81
C CYS A 109 -5.20 6.57 -0.69
N THR A 110 -4.97 5.95 0.47
CA THR A 110 -3.75 5.18 0.75
C THR A 110 -3.88 3.68 0.52
N VAL A 111 -5.10 3.17 0.30
CA VAL A 111 -5.35 1.72 0.29
C VAL A 111 -6.04 1.26 -1.00
N GLN A 112 -6.34 2.18 -1.91
CA GLN A 112 -6.99 1.83 -3.18
C GLN A 112 -6.08 0.88 -3.98
N GLY A 113 -6.46 -0.38 -4.09
CA GLY A 113 -5.67 -1.44 -4.73
C GLY A 113 -4.77 -2.27 -3.80
N MET A 114 -4.74 -1.98 -2.49
CA MET A 114 -4.00 -2.77 -1.51
C MET A 114 -4.94 -3.69 -0.72
N THR A 115 -4.48 -4.91 -0.47
CA THR A 115 -5.21 -5.92 0.31
C THR A 115 -4.61 -6.02 1.71
N MET A 116 -5.44 -6.05 2.74
CA MET A 116 -5.01 -6.17 4.15
C MET A 116 -5.66 -7.38 4.80
N GLU A 117 -4.94 -8.07 5.68
CA GLU A 117 -5.46 -9.21 6.45
C GLU A 117 -6.34 -8.77 7.63
N SER A 118 -5.98 -7.64 8.25
CA SER A 118 -6.73 -7.04 9.35
C SER A 118 -6.73 -5.52 9.24
N ALA A 119 -7.87 -4.91 9.56
CA ALA A 119 -8.06 -3.47 9.52
C ALA A 119 -9.10 -3.02 10.57
N VAL A 120 -8.81 -1.89 11.20
CA VAL A 120 -9.80 -1.15 12.02
C VAL A 120 -10.32 0.00 11.17
N VAL A 121 -11.60 -0.03 10.85
CA VAL A 121 -12.26 0.97 10.00
C VAL A 121 -13.18 1.82 10.87
N SER A 122 -12.96 3.13 10.92
CA SER A 122 -13.91 4.08 11.52
C SER A 122 -14.77 4.70 10.42
N LEU A 123 -16.09 4.51 10.52
CA LEU A 123 -17.05 5.07 9.57
C LEU A 123 -17.51 6.49 9.96
N LYS A 124 -16.95 7.06 11.03
CA LYS A 124 -17.31 8.41 11.49
C LYS A 124 -17.04 9.50 10.45
N ARG A 125 -15.96 9.39 9.68
CA ARG A 125 -15.49 10.41 8.71
C ARG A 125 -15.57 9.91 7.25
N VAL A 126 -16.72 9.39 6.85
CA VAL A 126 -17.02 9.10 5.44
C VAL A 126 -17.69 10.33 4.84
N PHE A 127 -17.10 10.87 3.76
CA PHE A 127 -17.54 12.12 3.12
C PHE A 127 -18.01 11.94 1.66
N GLU A 128 -17.66 10.82 1.02
CA GLU A 128 -17.93 10.57 -0.39
C GLU A 128 -18.73 9.27 -0.58
N PRO A 129 -19.59 9.17 -1.62
CA PRO A 129 -20.31 7.94 -1.94
C PRO A 129 -19.35 6.80 -2.28
N GLY A 130 -19.67 5.57 -1.88
CA GLY A 130 -18.87 4.37 -2.16
C GLY A 130 -17.57 4.22 -1.33
N MET A 131 -17.17 5.25 -0.59
CA MET A 131 -15.98 5.21 0.27
C MET A 131 -16.01 4.11 1.34
N SER A 132 -17.17 3.95 1.98
CA SER A 132 -17.40 2.89 2.97
C SER A 132 -17.19 1.51 2.36
N TYR A 133 -17.67 1.29 1.13
CA TYR A 133 -17.50 0.03 0.41
C TYR A 133 -16.03 -0.22 0.04
N VAL A 134 -15.32 0.80 -0.45
CA VAL A 134 -13.89 0.69 -0.76
C VAL A 134 -13.10 0.28 0.48
N ALA A 135 -13.38 0.89 1.63
CA ALA A 135 -12.73 0.59 2.90
C ALA A 135 -12.96 -0.86 3.36
N LEU A 136 -14.22 -1.33 3.30
CA LEU A 136 -14.59 -2.68 3.74
C LEU A 136 -14.03 -3.75 2.78
N SER A 137 -14.05 -3.49 1.47
CA SER A 137 -13.54 -4.42 0.45
C SER A 137 -12.04 -4.67 0.49
N ARG A 138 -11.25 -3.89 1.26
CA ARG A 138 -9.81 -4.11 1.39
C ARG A 138 -9.44 -5.28 2.30
N THR A 139 -10.34 -5.69 3.19
CA THR A 139 -10.07 -6.76 4.15
C THR A 139 -10.50 -8.09 3.57
N THR A 140 -9.61 -9.08 3.55
CA THR A 140 -9.91 -10.41 2.99
C THR A 140 -10.75 -11.28 3.92
N SER A 141 -10.74 -11.00 5.22
CA SER A 141 -11.39 -11.80 6.25
C SER A 141 -12.28 -10.93 7.15
N LEU A 142 -13.51 -11.38 7.35
CA LEU A 142 -14.45 -10.79 8.32
C LEU A 142 -13.88 -10.80 9.75
N ARG A 143 -13.05 -11.78 10.11
CA ARG A 143 -12.43 -11.86 11.45
C ARG A 143 -11.38 -10.76 11.67
N GLY A 144 -10.76 -10.27 10.60
CA GLY A 144 -9.76 -9.21 10.65
C GLY A 144 -10.37 -7.80 10.59
N LEU A 145 -11.68 -7.69 10.38
CA LEU A 145 -12.37 -6.42 10.17
C LEU A 145 -13.02 -5.96 11.48
N ASN A 146 -12.53 -4.84 12.01
CA ASN A 146 -13.14 -4.18 13.17
C ASN A 146 -13.74 -2.85 12.74
N ILE A 147 -15.07 -2.72 12.84
CA ILE A 147 -15.78 -1.49 12.49
C ILE A 147 -16.04 -0.69 13.76
N THR A 148 -15.68 0.59 13.73
CA THR A 148 -15.93 1.56 14.80
C THR A 148 -16.84 2.67 14.29
N ASP A 149 -17.70 3.21 15.16
CA ASP A 149 -18.65 4.28 14.85
C ASP A 149 -19.51 3.99 13.61
N PHE A 150 -20.21 2.85 13.60
CA PHE A 150 -21.08 2.45 12.50
C PHE A 150 -22.29 3.38 12.39
N GLU A 151 -22.50 3.93 11.20
CA GLU A 151 -23.65 4.75 10.87
C GLU A 151 -24.19 4.35 9.50
N GLU A 152 -25.36 3.72 9.47
CA GLU A 152 -25.97 3.16 8.26
C GLU A 152 -26.18 4.21 7.16
N LYS A 153 -26.53 5.44 7.55
CA LYS A 153 -26.72 6.58 6.64
C LYS A 153 -25.47 6.95 5.83
N LYS A 154 -24.28 6.53 6.26
CA LYS A 154 -23.00 6.77 5.58
C LYS A 154 -22.61 5.68 4.59
N ILE A 155 -23.45 4.64 4.45
CA ILE A 155 -23.28 3.60 3.45
C ILE A 155 -24.27 3.91 2.34
N TYR A 156 -23.82 4.73 1.38
CA TYR A 156 -24.61 5.06 0.19
C TYR A 156 -23.74 5.06 -1.05
N ALA A 157 -24.37 4.76 -2.18
CA ALA A 157 -23.79 4.88 -3.51
C ALA A 157 -24.33 6.14 -4.18
N ASP A 158 -23.58 6.65 -5.15
CA ASP A 158 -24.05 7.75 -5.98
C ASP A 158 -25.20 7.26 -6.87
N PRO A 159 -26.36 7.94 -6.90
CA PRO A 159 -27.49 7.54 -7.74
C PRO A 159 -27.15 7.52 -9.24
N GLU A 160 -26.21 8.35 -9.71
CA GLU A 160 -25.75 8.29 -11.11
C GLU A 160 -25.03 6.97 -11.41
N ILE A 161 -24.25 6.45 -10.46
CA ILE A 161 -23.58 5.15 -10.60
C ILE A 161 -24.62 4.03 -10.61
N THR A 162 -25.65 4.10 -9.76
CA THR A 162 -26.74 3.11 -9.75
C THR A 162 -27.50 3.12 -11.09
N ALA A 163 -27.86 4.30 -11.59
CA ALA A 163 -28.52 4.45 -12.89
C ALA A 163 -27.62 3.95 -14.05
N ALA A 164 -26.31 4.23 -13.99
CA ALA A 164 -25.36 3.72 -14.97
C ALA A 164 -25.21 2.19 -14.92
N MET A 165 -25.21 1.60 -13.72
CA MET A 165 -25.16 0.14 -13.54
C MET A 165 -26.41 -0.55 -14.10
N GLU A 166 -27.58 0.05 -13.95
CA GLU A 166 -28.85 -0.46 -14.52
C GLU A 166 -28.88 -0.37 -16.05
N ASN A 167 -28.28 0.70 -16.61
CA ASN A 167 -28.16 0.89 -18.06
C ASN A 167 -27.02 0.10 -18.70
N MET A 168 -26.14 -0.51 -17.90
CA MET A 168 -25.03 -1.30 -18.42
C MET A 168 -25.55 -2.65 -18.93
N ASN A 169 -25.18 -3.01 -20.15
CA ASN A 169 -25.52 -4.32 -20.70
C ASN A 169 -25.01 -5.43 -19.77
N GLN A 170 -25.93 -6.17 -19.16
CA GLN A 170 -25.57 -7.32 -18.35
C GLN A 170 -25.00 -8.39 -19.27
N ALA A 171 -23.70 -8.64 -19.16
CA ALA A 171 -23.08 -9.78 -19.80
C ALA A 171 -23.66 -11.05 -19.17
N SER A 172 -24.46 -11.80 -19.93
CA SER A 172 -24.94 -13.08 -19.47
C SER A 172 -23.74 -14.00 -19.20
N PHE A 173 -23.77 -14.69 -18.06
CA PHE A 173 -22.71 -15.63 -17.65
C PHE A 173 -22.46 -16.72 -18.72
N GLU A 174 -23.45 -16.95 -19.58
CA GLU A 174 -23.40 -17.86 -20.72
C GLU A 174 -22.58 -17.33 -21.89
N CYS A 175 -22.64 -16.02 -22.20
CA CYS A 175 -21.87 -15.42 -23.30
C CYS A 175 -20.36 -15.37 -23.02
N ALA A 176 -19.96 -15.37 -21.74
CA ALA A 176 -18.57 -15.29 -21.30
C ALA A 176 -17.85 -16.66 -21.23
N ARG A 177 -18.51 -17.78 -21.59
CA ARG A 177 -17.95 -19.13 -21.55
C ARG A 177 -17.82 -19.77 -22.96
N PRO A 178 -16.93 -19.28 -23.84
CA PRO A 178 -16.64 -19.99 -25.10
C PRO A 178 -15.94 -21.35 -24.87
N LEU A 179 -15.19 -21.54 -23.78
CA LEU A 179 -14.35 -22.73 -23.60
C LEU A 179 -15.06 -23.95 -23.00
N LEU A 180 -16.20 -23.79 -22.32
CA LEU A 180 -16.89 -24.94 -21.68
C LEU A 180 -17.86 -25.68 -22.61
N GLN A 181 -18.32 -25.04 -23.67
CA GLN A 181 -19.13 -25.71 -24.69
C GLN A 181 -18.29 -26.71 -25.51
N HIS A 182 -17.01 -26.42 -25.74
CA HIS A 182 -16.11 -27.34 -26.45
C HIS A 182 -15.79 -28.61 -25.64
N VAL A 183 -15.70 -28.54 -24.31
CA VAL A 183 -15.43 -29.71 -23.46
C VAL A 183 -16.63 -30.66 -23.44
N LYS A 184 -17.86 -30.14 -23.35
CA LYS A 184 -19.08 -30.98 -23.43
C LYS A 184 -19.27 -31.65 -24.79
N LEU A 185 -18.84 -31.01 -25.88
CA LEU A 185 -18.86 -31.58 -27.24
C LEU A 185 -17.81 -32.68 -27.42
N ALA A 186 -16.64 -32.56 -26.77
CA ALA A 186 -15.58 -33.56 -26.80
C ALA A 186 -15.89 -34.80 -25.95
N GLU A 187 -16.65 -34.66 -24.86
CA GLU A 187 -17.08 -35.81 -24.03
C GLU A 187 -18.24 -36.59 -24.66
N GLY A 188 -19.10 -35.93 -25.47
CA GLY A 188 -20.21 -36.58 -26.17
C GLY A 188 -19.80 -37.47 -27.36
N THR A 189 -18.60 -37.26 -27.94
CA THR A 189 -18.06 -38.09 -29.02
C THR A 189 -17.31 -39.33 -28.55
N ALA A 190 -16.95 -39.41 -27.26
CA ALA A 190 -16.27 -40.58 -26.69
C ALA A 190 -17.22 -41.72 -26.26
N GLN A 191 -18.54 -41.51 -26.32
CA GLN A 191 -19.55 -42.52 -25.94
C GLN A 191 -20.19 -43.27 -27.14
N ASN A 192 -19.78 -42.95 -28.38
CA ASN A 192 -20.29 -43.61 -29.60
C ASN A 192 -19.16 -44.25 -30.44
N LEU A 193 -18.16 -44.84 -29.77
CA LEU A 193 -17.20 -45.78 -30.36
C LEU A 193 -17.16 -47.05 -29.51
#